data_AF-A0A949HU22-F1
#
_entry.id   AF-A0A949HU22-F1
#
_cell.length_a   1.000
_cell.length_b   1.000
_cell.length_c   1.000
_cell.angle_alpha   90.00
_cell.angle_beta   90.00
_cell.angle_gamma   90.00
#
_symmetry.space_group_name_H-M   'P 1'
#
loop_
_entity.id
_entity.type
_entity.pdbx_description
1 polymer ?
#
loop_
_entity_poly.entity_id
_entity_poly.type
_entity_poly.pdbx_seq_one_letter_code
_entity_poly.pdbx_strand_id
1 'polypeptide(L)'
;CADRENTLWIGTNGGGLDRYRNGRFTAYTTRQGLFSDEIFGILEDDRGWLWMICSEGIFRVRKSALEALDHGRIATLACVAYGKADGMESP
;
A
#
# COMPACT_ATOMS: atom_id res chain seq x y z
N CYS A 1 -1.32 10.99 -1.38
CA CYS A 1 0.03 11.33 -1.91
C CYS A 1 0.00 11.16 -3.42
N ALA A 2 0.44 12.14 -4.22
CA ALA A 2 0.60 11.95 -5.66
C ALA A 2 2.04 11.52 -5.95
N ASP A 3 2.22 10.45 -6.71
CA ASP A 3 3.54 9.97 -7.10
C ASP A 3 4.11 10.71 -8.31
N ARG A 4 5.37 10.42 -8.65
CA ARG A 4 6.07 11.03 -9.80
C ARG A 4 5.44 10.69 -11.16
N GLU A 5 4.47 9.79 -11.22
CA GLU A 5 3.81 9.31 -12.45
C GLU A 5 2.36 9.80 -12.59
N ASN A 6 1.98 10.87 -11.87
CA ASN A 6 0.60 11.38 -11.80
C ASN A 6 -0.40 10.36 -11.27
N THR A 7 0.05 9.43 -10.43
CA THR A 7 -0.83 8.51 -9.72
C THR A 7 -1.16 9.08 -8.35
N LEU A 8 -2.44 9.19 -8.03
CA LEU A 8 -2.88 9.55 -6.69
C LEU A 8 -3.13 8.29 -5.87
N TRP A 9 -2.41 8.17 -4.76
CA TRP A 9 -2.58 7.12 -3.77
C TRP A 9 -3.36 7.64 -2.57
N ILE A 10 -4.41 6.92 -2.19
CA ILE A 10 -5.37 7.28 -1.16
C ILE A 10 -5.47 6.12 -0.17
N GLY A 11 -5.23 6.43 1.11
CA GLY A 11 -5.47 5.50 2.21
C GLY A 11 -6.89 5.69 2.70
N THR A 12 -7.56 4.60 3.01
CA THR A 12 -8.94 4.63 3.50
C THR A 12 -9.02 4.00 4.89
N ASN A 13 -10.10 4.29 5.61
CA ASN A 13 -10.40 3.64 6.88
C ASN A 13 -11.30 2.42 6.63
N GLY A 14 -10.69 1.27 6.28
CA GLY A 14 -11.38 -0.01 6.07
C GLY A 14 -11.63 -0.41 4.61
N GLY A 15 -11.27 0.43 3.64
CA GLY A 15 -11.35 0.15 2.21
C GLY A 15 -10.02 -0.22 1.55
N GLY A 16 -8.91 -0.21 2.31
CA GLY A 16 -7.57 -0.45 1.81
C GLY A 16 -6.93 0.74 1.09
N LEU A 17 -6.08 0.40 0.11
CA LEU A 17 -5.30 1.34 -0.69
C LEU A 17 -6.00 1.58 -2.02
N ASP A 18 -6.44 2.82 -2.24
CA ASP A 18 -7.01 3.25 -3.51
C ASP A 18 -5.95 3.94 -4.37
N ARG A 19 -5.93 3.56 -5.65
CA ARG A 19 -5.12 4.18 -6.68
C ARG A 19 -6.01 4.85 -7.72
N TYR A 20 -5.82 6.15 -7.91
CA TYR A 20 -6.41 6.90 -9.00
C TYR A 20 -5.36 7.25 -10.05
N ARG A 21 -5.55 6.73 -11.27
CA ARG A 21 -4.68 7.00 -12.42
C ARG A 21 -5.51 7.02 -13.69
N ASN A 22 -5.28 8.00 -14.57
CA ASN A 22 -5.94 8.10 -15.88
C ASN A 22 -7.48 8.03 -15.78
N GLY A 23 -8.08 8.71 -14.80
CA GLY A 23 -9.54 8.73 -14.63
C GLY A 23 -10.14 7.49 -13.96
N ARG A 24 -9.33 6.50 -13.57
CA ARG A 24 -9.82 5.22 -13.03
C ARG A 24 -9.32 4.99 -11.61
N PHE A 25 -10.23 4.57 -10.73
CA PHE A 25 -9.91 4.05 -9.40
C PHE A 25 -9.63 2.54 -9.46
N THR A 26 -8.69 2.09 -8.65
CA THR A 26 -8.40 0.68 -8.39
C THR A 26 -8.14 0.51 -6.91
N ALA A 27 -8.89 -0.38 -6.26
CA ALA A 27 -8.79 -0.64 -4.83
C ALA A 27 -8.00 -1.92 -4.57
N TYR A 28 -7.08 -1.87 -3.61
CA TYR A 28 -6.36 -3.04 -3.10
C TYR A 28 -6.72 -3.22 -1.63
N THR A 29 -7.13 -4.43 -1.24
CA THR A 29 -7.55 -4.75 0.12
C THR A 29 -6.86 -6.01 0.62
N THR A 30 -7.10 -6.36 1.88
CA THR A 30 -6.65 -7.61 2.52
C THR A 30 -7.06 -8.85 1.73
N ARG A 31 -8.16 -8.78 0.96
CA ARG A 31 -8.60 -9.85 0.05
C ARG A 31 -7.59 -10.13 -1.07
N GLN A 32 -6.76 -9.16 -1.43
CA GLN A 32 -5.66 -9.30 -2.40
C GLN A 32 -4.29 -9.42 -1.72
N GLY A 33 -4.22 -9.66 -0.41
CA GLY A 33 -2.97 -9.79 0.33
C GLY A 33 -2.34 -8.49 0.82
N LEU A 34 -3.10 -7.38 0.80
CA LEU A 34 -2.69 -6.18 1.52
C LEU A 34 -2.62 -6.49 3.03
N PHE A 35 -1.69 -5.88 3.75
CA PHE A 35 -1.51 -6.15 5.17
C PHE A 35 -2.68 -5.64 6.02
N SER A 36 -3.15 -4.42 5.75
CA SER A 36 -4.26 -3.81 6.47
C SER A 36 -5.15 -3.01 5.52
N ASP A 37 -6.45 -3.01 5.81
CA ASP A 37 -7.45 -2.19 5.10
C ASP A 37 -7.60 -0.78 5.69
N GLU A 38 -6.92 -0.50 6.81
CA GLU A 38 -6.89 0.80 7.47
C GLU A 38 -5.54 1.48 7.21
N ILE A 39 -5.56 2.57 6.44
CA ILE A 39 -4.35 3.29 6.03
C ILE A 39 -4.50 4.78 6.36
N PHE A 40 -3.65 5.24 7.27
CA PHE A 40 -3.64 6.62 7.76
C PHE A 40 -2.64 7.52 7.03
N GLY A 41 -1.60 6.93 6.44
CA GLY A 41 -0.54 7.66 5.77
C GLY A 41 0.10 6.83 4.67
N ILE A 42 0.56 7.50 3.61
CA ILE A 42 1.21 6.87 2.45
C ILE A 42 2.44 7.70 2.07
N LEU A 43 3.58 7.02 1.89
CA LEU A 43 4.83 7.60 1.43
C LEU A 43 5.46 6.70 0.34
N GLU A 44 5.82 7.26 -0.81
CA GLU A 44 6.65 6.56 -1.80
C GLU A 44 8.13 6.84 -1.50
N ASP A 45 8.97 5.81 -1.59
CA ASP A 45 10.43 5.96 -1.55
C ASP A 45 11.07 5.92 -2.95
N ASP A 46 12.34 6.32 -3.04
CA ASP A 46 13.09 6.34 -4.30
C ASP A 46 13.41 4.94 -4.87
N ARG A 47 13.03 3.87 -4.17
CA ARG A 47 13.19 2.48 -4.60
C ARG A 47 11.87 1.86 -5.09
N GLY A 48 10.80 2.67 -5.18
CA GLY A 48 9.49 2.25 -5.65
C GLY A 48 8.70 1.43 -4.64
N TRP A 49 8.97 1.60 -3.35
CA TRP A 49 8.10 1.09 -2.29
C TRP A 49 7.07 2.13 -1.91
N LEU A 50 5.83 1.68 -1.72
CA LEU A 50 4.82 2.43 -1.01
C LEU A 50 4.83 1.97 0.44
N TRP A 51 5.12 2.89 1.33
CA TRP A 51 5.04 2.75 2.77
C TRP A 51 3.67 3.24 3.23
N MET A 52 3.01 2.46 4.07
CA MET A 52 1.69 2.72 4.62
C MET A 52 1.74 2.65 6.13
N ILE A 53 1.04 3.57 6.78
CA ILE A 53 0.87 3.61 8.24
C ILE A 53 -0.53 3.08 8.55
N CYS A 54 -0.64 2.13 9.47
CA CYS A 54 -1.89 1.58 9.98
C CYS A 54 -1.87 1.52 11.52
N SER A 55 -2.98 1.09 12.15
CA SER A 55 -3.05 0.92 13.62
C SER A 55 -2.06 -0.11 14.17
N GLU A 56 -1.65 -1.08 13.35
CA GLU A 56 -0.76 -2.17 13.75
C GLU A 56 0.74 -1.85 13.54
N GLY A 57 1.05 -0.69 12.95
CA GLY A 57 2.41 -0.24 12.68
C GLY A 57 2.56 0.35 11.28
N ILE A 58 3.67 0.01 10.62
CA ILE A 58 3.88 0.38 9.21
C ILE A 58 4.08 -0.87 8.38
N PHE A 59 3.66 -0.81 7.13
CA PHE A 59 3.95 -1.86 6.17
C PHE A 59 4.27 -1.25 4.82
N ARG A 60 4.92 -2.03 3.96
CA ARG A 60 5.24 -1.60 2.61
C ARG A 60 4.94 -2.65 1.56
N VAL A 61 4.62 -2.18 0.36
CA VAL A 61 4.43 -2.99 -0.83
C VAL A 61 5.19 -2.39 -2.00
N ARG A 62 5.69 -3.22 -2.93
CA ARG A 62 6.29 -2.70 -4.16
C ARG A 62 5.20 -2.13 -5.06
N LYS A 63 5.42 -0.95 -5.61
CA LYS A 63 4.52 -0.37 -6.61
C LYS A 63 4.33 -1.30 -7.82
N SER A 64 5.42 -1.92 -8.28
CA SER A 64 5.39 -2.90 -9.36
C SER A 64 4.58 -4.16 -9.04
N ALA A 65 4.41 -4.52 -7.77
CA ALA A 65 3.55 -5.64 -7.37
C ALA A 65 2.07 -5.28 -7.52
N LEU A 66 1.67 -4.05 -7.17
CA LEU A 66 0.31 -3.55 -7.39
C LEU A 66 -0.03 -3.55 -8.88
N GLU A 67 0.89 -3.09 -9.73
CA GLU A 67 0.74 -3.16 -11.18
C GLU A 67 0.70 -4.60 -11.71
N ALA A 68 1.55 -5.48 -11.18
CA ALA A 68 1.55 -6.89 -11.56
C ALA A 68 0.21 -7.55 -11.22
N LEU A 69 -0.38 -7.22 -10.08
CA LEU A 69 -1.69 -7.71 -9.67
C LEU A 69 -2.79 -7.24 -10.63
N ASP A 70 -2.79 -5.95 -11.01
CA ASP A 70 -3.77 -5.42 -11.98
C ASP A 70 -3.74 -6.16 -13.32
N HIS A 71 -2.55 -6.59 -13.73
CA HIS A 71 -2.31 -7.31 -14.96
C HIS A 71 -2.46 -8.83 -14.80
N GLY A 72 -2.88 -9.32 -13.63
CA GLY A 72 -3.02 -10.75 -13.34
C GLY A 72 -1.69 -11.53 -13.38
N ARG A 73 -0.55 -10.84 -13.30
CA ARG A 73 0.80 -11.46 -13.31
C ARG A 73 1.15 -12.08 -11.96
N ILE A 74 0.50 -11.64 -10.89
CA ILE A 74 0.55 -12.26 -9.56
C ILE A 74 -0.88 -12.39 -9.02
N ALA A 75 -1.10 -13.36 -8.14
CA ALA A 75 -2.42 -13.61 -7.55
C ALA A 75 -2.67 -12.86 -6.24
N THR A 76 -1.60 -12.47 -5.53
CA THR A 76 -1.67 -11.83 -4.22
C THR A 76 -0.47 -10.91 -4.00
N LEU A 77 -0.65 -9.89 -3.16
CA LEU A 77 0.40 -8.95 -2.75
C LEU A 77 1.27 -9.58 -1.67
N ALA A 78 2.57 -9.29 -1.74
CA ALA A 78 3.51 -9.57 -0.67
C ALA A 78 3.86 -8.25 0.02
N CYS A 79 3.27 -8.04 1.19
CA CYS A 79 3.58 -6.89 2.04
C CYS A 79 4.69 -7.24 3.03
N VAL A 80 5.55 -6.29 3.34
CA VAL A 80 6.48 -6.39 4.47
C VAL A 80 5.96 -5.47 5.57
N ALA A 81 5.53 -6.05 6.68
CA ALA A 81 5.05 -5.32 7.85
C ALA A 81 6.17 -5.18 8.89
N TYR A 82 6.12 -4.08 9.62
CA TYR A 82 7.01 -3.76 10.72
C TYR A 82 6.17 -3.27 11.89
N GLY A 83 6.08 -4.10 12.92
CA GLY A 83 5.31 -3.83 14.14
C GLY A 83 6.18 -3.82 15.38
N LYS A 84 5.54 -3.84 16.56
CA LYS A 84 6.22 -3.91 17.87
C LYS A 84 7.20 -5.09 17.99
N ALA A 85 6.91 -6.20 17.32
CA ALA A 85 7.76 -7.40 17.35
C ALA A 85 9.10 -7.21 16.62
N ASP A 86 9.19 -6.24 15.71
CA ASP A 86 10.39 -5.98 14.90
C ASP A 86 11.30 -4.91 15.51
N GLY A 87 11.05 -4.51 16.76
CA GLY A 87 11.89 -3.57 17.51
C GLY A 87 11.60 -2.09 17.23
N MET A 88 10.51 -1.76 16.52
CA MET A 88 10.02 -0.37 16.49
C MET A 88 9.19 -0.09 17.74
N GLU A 89 9.85 0.48 18.74
CA GLU A 89 9.16 1.08 19.88
C GLU A 89 8.28 2.24 19.38
N SER A 90 7.01 2.21 19.76
CA SER A 90 6.08 3.33 19.56
C SER A 90 6.63 4.58 20.28
N PRO A 91 6.50 5.79 19.71
CA PRO A 91 6.89 7.02 20.40
C PRO A 91 6.06 7.28 21.66
#